data_AF-A0A7X7YIV6-F1
#
_entry.id   AF-A0A7X7YIV6-F1
#
_cell.length_a   1.000
_cell.length_b   1.000
_cell.length_c   1.000
_cell.angle_alpha   90.00
_cell.angle_beta   90.00
_cell.angle_gamma   90.00
#
_symmetry.space_group_name_H-M   'P 1'
#
loop_
_entity.id
_entity.type
_entity.pdbx_description
1 polymer ?
#
loop_
_entity_poly.entity_id
_entity_poly.type
_entity_poly.pdbx_seq_one_letter_code
_entity_poly.pdbx_strand_id
1 'polypeptide(L)'
;AKRTGFLDEDKDGKKESLVVYLKPYDTHGDPIKMAGRVRIELWDLNAATDKAKLAEWDIQPEELSKLWSSTFLTSYYRLKFDVAKLIEGRTKELTVKAEFTDYVSGRVLREQATIKP
;
A
#
# COMPACT_ATOMS: atom_id res chain seq x y z
N ALA A 1 7.60 1.80 3.59
CA ALA A 1 6.95 0.86 4.52
C ALA A 1 6.73 1.36 5.96
N LYS A 2 7.62 2.13 6.62
CA LYS A 2 7.51 2.46 8.07
C LYS A 2 6.18 3.09 8.57
N ARG A 3 5.32 3.61 7.70
CA ARG A 3 4.01 4.19 8.05
C ARG A 3 2.82 3.42 7.45
N THR A 4 3.08 2.32 6.73
CA THR A 4 2.05 1.49 6.13
C THR A 4 1.39 0.64 7.21
N GLY A 5 0.05 0.58 7.21
CA GLY A 5 -0.71 -0.16 8.21
C GLY A 5 -2.18 0.23 8.22
N PHE A 6 -2.92 -0.31 9.19
CA PHE A 6 -4.32 0.03 9.38
C PHE A 6 -4.50 1.32 10.17
N LEU A 7 -5.57 2.04 9.84
CA LEU A 7 -5.99 3.27 10.47
C LEU A 7 -7.39 3.11 11.04
N ASP A 8 -7.52 3.56 12.29
CA ASP A 8 -8.79 3.85 12.96
C ASP A 8 -9.13 5.30 12.63
N GLU A 9 -10.14 5.52 11.80
CA GLU A 9 -10.45 6.85 11.26
C GLU A 9 -11.31 7.69 12.19
N ASP A 10 -12.29 7.06 12.84
CA ASP A 10 -13.24 7.72 13.73
C ASP A 10 -12.85 7.64 15.21
N LYS A 11 -11.76 6.92 15.51
CA LYS A 11 -11.20 6.70 16.86
C LYS A 11 -12.12 5.87 17.75
N ASP A 12 -12.93 4.99 17.17
CA ASP A 12 -13.83 4.09 17.91
C ASP A 12 -13.12 2.80 18.39
N GLY A 13 -11.85 2.61 18.03
CA GLY A 13 -11.02 1.46 18.38
C GLY A 13 -11.03 0.35 17.32
N LYS A 14 -11.85 0.46 16.27
CA LYS A 14 -11.80 -0.43 15.11
C LYS A 14 -10.86 0.14 14.06
N LYS A 15 -10.48 -0.70 13.11
CA LYS A 15 -9.69 -0.29 11.97
C LYS A 15 -10.56 -0.41 10.73
N GLU A 16 -10.62 0.65 9.94
CA GLU A 16 -11.48 0.72 8.75
C GLU A 16 -10.65 0.79 7.49
N SER A 17 -9.45 1.37 7.57
CA SER A 17 -8.66 1.74 6.40
C SER A 17 -7.27 1.14 6.39
N LEU A 18 -6.84 0.58 5.27
CA LEU A 18 -5.44 0.30 4.99
C LEU A 18 -4.82 1.52 4.33
N VAL A 19 -3.73 2.03 4.88
CA VAL A 19 -2.93 3.11 4.27
C VAL A 19 -1.57 2.59 3.87
N VAL A 20 -1.22 2.75 2.59
CA VAL A 20 0.07 2.36 2.03
C VAL A 20 0.83 3.60 1.58
N TYR A 21 2.04 3.77 2.12
CA TYR A 21 2.96 4.84 1.72
C TYR A 21 4.06 4.28 0.81
N LEU A 22 4.05 4.70 -0.45
CA LEU A 22 5.09 4.35 -1.42
C LEU A 22 6.01 5.55 -1.69
N LYS A 23 7.31 5.29 -1.72
CA LYS A 23 8.35 6.27 -1.99
C LYS A 23 9.32 5.70 -3.01
N PRO A 24 9.12 5.96 -4.30
CA PRO A 24 10.16 5.73 -5.29
C PRO A 24 11.34 6.66 -5.00
N TYR A 25 12.54 6.13 -5.14
CA TYR A 25 13.79 6.87 -4.95
C TYR A 25 14.59 6.84 -6.24
N ASP A 26 15.25 7.95 -6.57
CA ASP A 26 16.23 7.97 -7.64
C ASP A 26 17.57 7.33 -7.20
N THR A 27 18.57 7.36 -8.08
CA THR A 27 19.90 6.80 -7.80
C THR A 27 20.68 7.53 -6.70
N HIS A 28 20.27 8.74 -6.34
CA HIS A 28 20.87 9.55 -5.28
C HIS A 28 20.12 9.44 -3.94
N GLY A 29 18.98 8.74 -3.92
CA GLY A 29 18.17 8.54 -2.73
C GLY A 29 17.14 9.65 -2.52
N ASP A 30 16.84 10.45 -3.55
CA ASP A 30 15.81 11.48 -3.48
C ASP A 30 14.43 10.92 -3.85
N PRO A 31 13.37 11.23 -3.08
CA PRO A 31 12.00 10.81 -3.43
C PRO A 31 11.51 11.48 -4.71
N ILE A 32 11.12 10.69 -5.70
CA ILE A 32 10.66 11.20 -7.00
C ILE A 32 9.25 10.76 -7.35
N LYS A 33 8.50 11.65 -8.01
CA LYS A 33 7.20 11.32 -8.61
C LYS A 33 7.47 10.60 -9.93
N MET A 34 7.00 9.37 -10.05
CA MET A 34 7.18 8.55 -11.25
C MET A 34 5.85 8.18 -11.88
N ALA A 35 5.79 8.25 -13.22
CA ALA A 35 4.67 7.73 -13.98
C ALA A 35 4.72 6.20 -13.99
N GLY A 36 3.59 5.58 -13.67
CA GLY A 36 3.52 4.13 -13.58
C GLY A 36 2.19 3.65 -13.03
N ARG A 37 2.10 2.34 -12.83
CA ARG A 37 0.94 1.66 -12.24
C ARG A 37 1.36 0.99 -10.94
N VAL A 38 0.46 0.97 -9.96
CA VAL A 38 0.69 0.30 -8.68
C VAL A 38 -0.34 -0.79 -8.47
N ARG A 39 0.10 -2.00 -8.13
CA ARG A 39 -0.75 -3.08 -7.64
C ARG A 39 -0.46 -3.30 -6.16
N ILE A 40 -1.50 -3.20 -5.34
CA ILE A 40 -1.43 -3.50 -3.91
C ILE A 40 -2.22 -4.77 -3.65
N GLU A 41 -1.67 -5.67 -2.86
CA GLU A 41 -2.38 -6.87 -2.41
C GLU A 41 -2.32 -6.97 -0.89
N LEU A 42 -3.42 -7.42 -0.28
CA LEU A 42 -3.50 -7.73 1.14
C LEU A 42 -3.66 -9.24 1.32
N TRP A 43 -2.83 -9.82 2.18
CA TRP A 43 -2.72 -11.25 2.39
C TRP A 43 -2.85 -11.63 3.86
N ASP A 44 -3.58 -12.72 4.13
CA ASP A 44 -3.51 -13.47 5.37
C ASP A 44 -2.70 -14.76 5.13
N LEU A 45 -1.42 -14.72 5.50
CA LEU A 45 -0.52 -15.87 5.32
C LEU A 45 -0.77 -17.00 6.34
N ASN A 46 -1.71 -16.82 7.27
CA ASN A 46 -2.13 -17.85 8.22
C ASN A 46 -3.36 -18.63 7.73
N ALA A 47 -4.00 -18.18 6.65
CA ALA A 47 -5.13 -18.86 6.04
C ALA A 47 -4.69 -19.97 5.09
N ALA A 48 -5.63 -20.82 4.68
CA ALA A 48 -5.40 -21.78 3.60
C ALA A 48 -5.02 -21.05 2.30
N THR A 49 -4.21 -21.69 1.44
CA THR A 49 -3.60 -21.06 0.26
C THR A 49 -4.62 -20.42 -0.69
N ASP A 50 -5.80 -21.05 -0.85
CA ASP A 50 -6.91 -20.56 -1.68
C ASP A 50 -7.63 -19.34 -1.09
N LYS A 51 -7.42 -19.05 0.20
CA LYS A 51 -8.03 -17.94 0.95
C LYS A 51 -7.02 -16.91 1.44
N ALA A 52 -5.74 -17.11 1.13
CA ALA A 52 -4.66 -16.27 1.64
C ALA A 52 -4.68 -14.85 1.07
N LYS A 53 -5.16 -14.64 -0.16
CA LYS A 53 -5.31 -13.28 -0.72
C LYS A 53 -6.67 -12.71 -0.34
N LEU A 54 -6.67 -11.68 0.49
CA LEU A 54 -7.89 -11.02 0.97
C LEU A 54 -8.42 -9.98 -0.03
N ALA A 55 -7.52 -9.22 -0.64
CA ALA A 55 -7.88 -8.19 -1.59
C ALA A 55 -6.71 -7.82 -2.50
N GLU A 56 -7.06 -7.19 -3.61
CA GLU A 56 -6.15 -6.68 -4.62
C GLU A 56 -6.72 -5.36 -5.16
N TRP A 57 -5.87 -4.36 -5.26
CA TRP A 57 -6.18 -3.06 -5.83
C TRP A 57 -5.19 -2.74 -6.91
N ASP A 58 -5.71 -2.22 -8.01
CA ASP A 58 -4.93 -1.86 -9.18
C ASP A 58 -5.13 -0.39 -9.52
N ILE A 59 -4.08 0.39 -9.29
CA ILE A 59 -4.09 1.85 -9.37
C ILE A 59 -3.40 2.25 -10.67
N GLN A 60 -4.22 2.71 -11.61
CA GLN A 60 -3.77 3.16 -12.93
C GLN A 60 -3.01 4.50 -12.84
N PRO A 61 -2.15 4.81 -13.83
CA PRO A 61 -1.30 6.00 -13.80
C PRO A 61 -2.06 7.32 -13.57
N GLU A 62 -3.25 7.45 -14.16
CA GLU A 62 -4.08 8.65 -14.07
C GLU A 62 -4.55 8.88 -12.63
N GLU A 63 -4.88 7.81 -11.92
CA GLU A 63 -5.27 7.84 -10.51
C GLU A 63 -4.04 8.00 -9.61
N LEU A 64 -3.00 7.19 -9.82
CA LEU A 64 -1.78 7.21 -9.04
C LEU A 64 -1.15 8.61 -8.99
N SER A 65 -1.14 9.30 -10.13
CA SER A 65 -0.57 10.65 -10.23
C SER A 65 -1.23 11.67 -9.28
N LYS A 66 -2.51 11.47 -8.93
CA LYS A 66 -3.28 12.31 -8.01
C LYS A 66 -3.00 11.99 -6.54
N LEU A 67 -2.49 10.80 -6.25
CA LEU A 67 -2.16 10.32 -4.90
C LEU A 67 -0.77 10.76 -4.44
N TRP A 68 0.00 11.44 -5.29
CA TRP A 68 1.29 12.00 -4.91
C TRP A 68 1.10 13.19 -3.97
N SER A 69 1.70 13.10 -2.80
CA SER A 69 1.78 14.19 -1.83
C SER A 69 3.23 14.59 -1.67
N SER A 70 3.49 15.89 -1.72
CA SER A 70 4.81 16.47 -1.45
C SER A 70 4.67 17.59 -0.44
N THR A 71 5.50 17.54 0.60
CA THR A 71 5.67 18.61 1.59
C THR A 71 7.13 19.01 1.64
N PHE A 72 7.45 20.08 2.36
CA PHE A 72 8.83 20.53 2.54
C PHE A 72 9.77 19.45 3.09
N LEU A 73 9.26 18.50 3.87
CA LEU A 73 10.07 17.46 4.54
C LEU A 73 10.02 16.08 3.86
N THR A 74 9.03 15.81 3.00
CA THR A 74 8.85 14.47 2.43
C THR A 74 7.92 14.47 1.24
N SER A 75 8.18 13.54 0.31
CA SER A 75 7.25 13.20 -0.77
C SER A 75 6.95 11.70 -0.79
N TYR A 76 5.74 11.32 -1.19
CA TYR A 76 5.26 9.94 -1.28
C TYR A 76 3.93 9.85 -2.03
N TYR A 77 3.60 8.65 -2.51
CA TYR A 77 2.22 8.27 -2.80
C TYR A 77 1.53 7.81 -1.52
N ARG A 78 0.33 8.30 -1.24
CA ARG A 78 -0.53 7.84 -0.14
C ARG A 78 -1.76 7.15 -0.71
N LEU A 79 -1.74 5.84 -0.70
CA LEU A 79 -2.87 5.01 -1.12
C LEU A 79 -3.69 4.62 0.10
N LYS A 80 -5.01 4.74 0.01
CA LYS A 80 -5.95 4.43 1.09
C LYS A 80 -7.05 3.53 0.56
N PHE A 81 -7.32 2.45 1.27
CA PHE A 81 -8.33 1.46 0.90
C PHE A 81 -9.24 1.16 2.08
N ASP A 82 -10.55 1.09 1.84
CA ASP A 82 -11.50 0.57 2.82
C ASP A 82 -11.32 -0.95 2.93
N VAL A 83 -11.04 -1.41 4.14
CA VAL A 83 -10.77 -2.81 4.46
C VAL A 83 -11.59 -3.30 5.66
N ALA A 84 -12.55 -2.52 6.17
CA ALA A 84 -13.24 -2.81 7.43
C ALA A 84 -13.79 -4.25 7.46
N LYS A 85 -14.50 -4.65 6.39
CA LYS A 85 -15.07 -6.00 6.24
C LYS A 85 -14.01 -7.10 6.05
N LEU A 86 -12.85 -6.75 5.50
CA LEU A 86 -11.76 -7.69 5.21
C LEU A 86 -10.94 -8.02 6.45
N ILE A 87 -10.94 -7.14 7.46
CA ILE A 87 -10.16 -7.31 8.68
C ILE A 87 -11.01 -7.55 9.92
N GLU A 88 -12.33 -7.46 9.81
CA GLU A 88 -13.26 -7.79 10.88
C GLU A 88 -12.95 -9.17 11.48
N GLY A 89 -12.84 -9.22 12.82
CA GLY A 89 -12.56 -10.43 13.59
C GLY A 89 -11.14 -11.00 13.43
N ARG A 90 -10.25 -10.38 12.66
CA ARG A 90 -8.86 -10.85 12.50
C ARG A 90 -7.95 -10.27 13.56
N THR A 91 -7.18 -11.16 14.18
CA THR A 91 -6.25 -10.83 15.27
C THR A 91 -4.79 -11.13 14.93
N LYS A 92 -4.55 -11.80 13.79
CA LYS A 92 -3.21 -12.16 13.32
C LYS A 92 -2.66 -11.12 12.35
N GLU A 93 -1.34 -11.05 12.27
CA GLU A 93 -0.64 -10.17 11.34
C GLU A 93 -1.00 -10.49 9.88
N LEU A 94 -1.14 -9.43 9.08
CA LEU A 94 -1.42 -9.50 7.65
C LEU A 94 -0.20 -9.00 6.86
N THR A 95 -0.12 -9.36 5.59
CA THR A 95 0.98 -8.94 4.70
C THR A 95 0.45 -8.07 3.58
N VAL A 96 1.04 -6.90 3.42
CA VAL A 96 0.83 -6.03 2.25
C VAL A 96 1.94 -6.29 1.25
N LYS A 97 1.58 -6.56 0.00
CA LYS A 97 2.51 -6.59 -1.13
C LYS A 97 2.24 -5.40 -2.02
N ALA A 98 3.30 -4.76 -2.49
CA ALA A 98 3.24 -3.65 -3.42
C ALA A 98 4.10 -3.97 -4.64
N GLU A 99 3.52 -3.81 -5.81
CA GLU A 99 4.21 -3.87 -7.10
C GLU A 99 4.06 -2.51 -7.80
N PHE A 100 5.17 -1.91 -8.19
CA PHE A 100 5.22 -0.66 -8.94
C PHE A 100 5.80 -0.94 -10.32
N THR A 101 5.02 -0.72 -11.37
CA THR A 101 5.49 -0.79 -12.75
C THR A 101 5.83 0.61 -13.22
N ASP A 102 7.11 0.89 -13.39
CA ASP A 102 7.61 2.15 -13.94
C ASP A 102 7.49 2.14 -15.46
N TYR A 103 6.75 3.10 -16.02
CA TYR A 103 6.53 3.19 -17.46
C TYR A 103 7.69 3.88 -18.19
N VAL A 104 8.57 4.57 -17.49
CA VAL A 104 9.74 5.22 -18.09
C VAL A 104 10.84 4.20 -18.35
N SER A 105 11.19 3.38 -17.35
CA SER A 105 12.23 2.35 -17.49
C SER A 105 11.72 0.96 -17.86
N GLY A 106 10.41 0.72 -17.78
CA GLY A 106 9.80 -0.61 -17.94
C GLY A 106 10.07 -1.56 -16.76
N ARG A 107 10.72 -1.08 -15.69
CA ARG A 107 11.05 -1.90 -14.52
C ARG A 107 9.83 -2.15 -13.64
N VAL A 108 9.80 -3.34 -13.05
CA VAL A 108 8.81 -3.71 -12.03
C VAL A 108 9.51 -3.84 -10.69
N LEU A 109 9.18 -2.97 -9.75
CA LEU A 109 9.68 -2.96 -8.40
C LEU A 109 8.67 -3.65 -7.48
N ARG A 110 9.16 -4.45 -6.53
CA ARG A 110 8.32 -5.20 -5.59
C ARG A 110 8.82 -5.01 -4.17
N GLU A 111 7.88 -4.85 -3.25
CA GLU A 111 8.16 -4.75 -1.83
C GLU A 111 7.02 -5.41 -1.04
N GLN A 112 7.32 -5.91 0.16
CA GLN A 112 6.29 -6.43 1.06
C GLN A 112 6.54 -6.00 2.51
N ALA A 113 5.46 -5.86 3.26
CA ALA A 113 5.53 -5.54 4.67
C ALA A 113 4.46 -6.27 5.47
N THR A 114 4.85 -6.78 6.64
CA THR A 114 3.90 -7.28 7.63
C THR A 114 3.29 -6.11 8.38
N ILE A 115 1.97 -6.15 8.57
CA ILE A 115 1.20 -5.15 9.30
C ILE A 115 0.37 -5.84 10.38
N LYS A 116 0.29 -5.18 11.54
CA LYS A 116 -0.54 -5.64 12.66
C LYS A 116 -1.98 -5.13 12.46
N PRO A 117 -3.00 -5.94 12.81
CA PRO A 117 -4.37 -5.49 12.93
C PRO A 117 -4.50 -4.27 13.84
#